data_AF-A0A5E4LDH0-F1
#
_entry.id   AF-A0A5E4LDH0-F1
#
_cell.length_a   1.000
_cell.length_b   1.000
_cell.length_c   1.000
_cell.angle_alpha   90.00
_cell.angle_beta   90.00
_cell.angle_gamma   90.00
#
_symmetry.space_group_name_H-M   'P 1'
#
loop_
_entity.id
_entity.type
_entity.pdbx_description
1 polymer ?
#
loop_
_entity_poly.entity_id
_entity_poly.type
_entity_poly.pdbx_seq_one_letter_code
_entity_poly.pdbx_strand_id
1 'polypeptide(L)'
;MTNTIVSSGEGMKNFKLISIILIILSLAFLGCVNAPVATPTPTATPTATETVKPTVVPTTPAPTPTPVLRVPLTYKSFVDQDYGFKRVIEINYRPFVYQNLTLNISAGDSIIWANDANPDEKLTIISEQGLWNNTSAILRWNYQYFNYTFTQPGTYGVYIKEYPRLKHQRIIVNP
;
A
#
# COMPACT_ATOMS: atom_id res chain seq x y z
N MET A 1 29.71 58.10 0.96
CA MET A 1 28.37 58.64 1.27
C MET A 1 27.34 57.67 0.71
N THR A 2 26.50 57.07 1.58
CA THR A 2 25.10 56.58 1.39
C THR A 2 24.73 55.79 0.11
N ASN A 3 23.94 54.70 0.10
CA ASN A 3 23.15 53.98 1.10
C ASN A 3 22.73 52.60 0.51
N THR A 4 22.50 51.63 1.40
CA THR A 4 21.92 50.29 1.21
C THR A 4 20.42 50.33 0.86
N ILE A 5 19.89 49.37 0.06
CA ILE A 5 18.57 48.74 0.31
C ILE A 5 18.61 47.24 -0.09
N VAL A 6 18.28 46.40 0.89
CA VAL A 6 17.92 44.97 0.79
C VAL A 6 16.40 44.87 0.57
N SER A 7 15.94 43.92 -0.24
CA SER A 7 14.51 43.55 -0.29
C SER A 7 14.35 42.03 -0.41
N SER A 8 14.00 41.39 0.69
CA SER A 8 13.49 40.02 0.76
C SER A 8 11.96 40.04 0.83
N GLY A 9 11.28 39.40 -0.12
CA GLY A 9 9.83 39.24 -0.11
C GLY A 9 9.45 37.76 -0.17
N GLU A 10 9.16 37.17 0.99
CA GLU A 10 8.63 35.82 1.14
C GLU A 10 7.17 35.93 1.62
N GLY A 11 6.22 35.59 0.75
CA GLY A 11 4.78 35.77 0.99
C GLY A 11 4.11 34.54 1.59
N MET A 12 3.72 34.61 2.87
CA MET A 12 2.85 33.63 3.55
C MET A 12 1.41 33.69 3.03
N LYS A 13 0.87 32.56 2.57
CA LYS A 13 -0.50 32.38 2.06
C LYS A 13 -1.36 31.49 2.98
N ASN A 14 -1.32 31.69 4.30
CA ASN A 14 -1.90 30.74 5.26
C ASN A 14 -2.90 31.38 6.24
N PHE A 15 -3.22 32.67 6.08
CA PHE A 15 -3.95 33.44 7.10
C PHE A 15 -5.46 33.12 7.19
N LYS A 16 -6.04 32.44 6.19
CA LYS A 16 -7.47 32.10 6.15
C LYS A 16 -7.85 30.81 6.87
N LEU A 17 -6.92 29.87 7.08
CA LEU A 17 -7.24 28.57 7.71
C LEU A 17 -7.24 28.65 9.25
N ILE A 18 -6.43 29.55 9.82
CA ILE A 18 -6.24 29.68 11.28
C ILE A 18 -7.49 30.25 11.96
N SER A 19 -8.23 31.12 11.28
CA SER A 19 -9.42 31.78 11.85
C SER A 19 -10.65 30.85 11.98
N ILE A 20 -10.70 29.73 11.24
CA ILE A 20 -11.84 28.79 11.24
C ILE A 20 -11.73 27.82 12.42
N ILE A 21 -10.50 27.44 12.82
CA ILE A 21 -10.25 26.48 13.90
C ILE A 21 -10.61 27.07 15.29
N LEU A 22 -10.47 28.40 15.46
CA LEU A 22 -10.79 29.08 16.73
C LEU A 22 -12.29 29.20 17.03
N ILE A 23 -13.16 29.18 16.01
CA ILE A 23 -14.62 29.34 16.17
C ILE A 23 -15.29 28.02 16.61
N ILE A 24 -14.68 26.86 16.33
CA ILE A 24 -15.25 25.55 16.66
C ILE A 24 -14.98 25.17 18.12
N LEU A 25 -13.94 25.75 18.75
CA LEU A 25 -13.54 25.43 20.13
C LEU A 25 -14.40 26.10 21.21
N SER A 26 -15.28 27.06 20.85
CA SER A 26 -16.06 27.85 21.81
C SER A 26 -17.47 27.34 22.12
N LEU A 27 -17.91 26.19 21.57
CA LEU A 27 -19.30 25.71 21.70
C LEU A 27 -19.52 24.53 22.69
N ALA A 28 -18.57 24.21 23.57
CA ALA A 28 -18.65 23.01 24.42
C ALA A 28 -19.01 23.25 25.92
N PHE A 29 -19.68 24.34 26.29
CA PHE A 29 -20.09 24.56 27.69
C PHE A 29 -21.57 24.98 27.84
N LEU A 30 -22.46 24.00 27.74
CA LEU A 30 -23.78 23.98 28.40
C LEU A 30 -23.89 22.57 29.03
N GLY A 31 -24.08 22.33 30.32
CA GLY A 31 -24.75 23.11 31.36
C GLY A 31 -25.92 22.26 31.88
N CYS A 32 -25.64 21.19 32.63
CA CYS A 32 -26.69 20.39 33.29
C CYS A 32 -26.75 20.73 34.78
N VAL A 33 -27.90 21.29 35.18
CA VAL A 33 -28.28 21.61 36.56
C VAL A 33 -28.76 20.33 37.24
N ASN A 34 -28.18 19.96 38.37
CA ASN A 34 -28.68 18.84 39.18
C ASN A 34 -29.93 19.27 39.96
N ALA A 35 -31.01 18.48 39.84
CA ALA A 35 -32.18 18.57 40.71
C ALA A 35 -31.92 17.86 42.06
N PRO A 36 -32.58 18.26 43.16
CA PRO A 36 -32.44 17.59 44.46
C PRO A 36 -33.07 16.19 44.42
N VAL A 37 -32.28 15.19 44.78
CA VAL A 37 -32.69 13.78 44.84
C VAL A 37 -33.43 13.51 46.15
N ALA A 38 -34.62 12.93 46.05
CA ALA A 38 -35.42 12.47 47.18
C ALA A 38 -34.76 11.28 47.91
N THR A 39 -34.92 11.25 49.23
CA THR A 39 -34.47 10.20 50.14
C THR A 39 -35.02 8.82 49.75
N PRO A 40 -34.18 7.76 49.64
CA PRO A 40 -34.68 6.43 49.34
C PRO A 40 -35.32 5.79 50.59
N THR A 41 -36.53 5.27 50.41
CA THR A 41 -37.24 4.35 51.31
C THR A 41 -36.46 3.03 51.44
N PRO A 42 -36.39 2.38 52.63
CA PRO A 42 -35.73 1.08 52.75
C PRO A 42 -36.44 0.01 51.92
N THR A 43 -35.76 -0.46 50.88
CA THR A 43 -36.18 -1.59 50.04
C THR A 43 -35.90 -2.90 50.78
N ALA A 44 -36.88 -3.79 50.83
CA ALA A 44 -36.74 -5.12 51.41
C ALA A 44 -35.63 -5.93 50.71
N THR A 45 -34.75 -6.53 51.51
CA THR A 45 -33.67 -7.40 51.06
C THR A 45 -34.24 -8.62 50.31
N PRO A 46 -33.89 -8.86 49.03
CA PRO A 46 -34.29 -10.08 48.35
C PRO A 46 -33.55 -11.29 48.94
N THR A 47 -34.30 -12.36 49.23
CA THR A 47 -33.76 -13.68 49.54
C THR A 47 -32.91 -14.17 48.36
N ALA A 48 -31.66 -14.53 48.62
CA ALA A 48 -30.73 -15.04 47.61
C ALA A 48 -31.27 -16.35 46.99
N THR A 49 -31.55 -16.34 45.69
CA THR A 49 -31.76 -17.56 44.91
C THR A 49 -30.41 -18.15 44.54
N GLU A 50 -30.17 -19.42 44.91
CA GLU A 50 -28.95 -20.13 44.56
C GLU A 50 -28.80 -20.21 43.03
N THR A 51 -27.76 -19.55 42.52
CA THR A 51 -27.40 -19.60 41.11
C THR A 51 -26.63 -20.88 40.84
N VAL A 52 -27.21 -21.77 40.03
CA VAL A 52 -26.55 -23.01 39.59
C VAL A 52 -25.26 -22.64 38.85
N LYS A 53 -24.12 -23.12 39.34
CA LYS A 53 -22.80 -22.93 38.71
C LYS A 53 -22.84 -23.47 37.28
N PRO A 54 -22.40 -22.72 36.26
CA PRO A 54 -22.36 -23.24 34.90
C PRO A 54 -21.37 -24.40 34.81
N THR A 55 -21.86 -25.56 34.37
CA THR A 55 -21.03 -26.70 33.97
C THR A 55 -20.23 -26.28 32.73
N VAL A 56 -18.91 -26.14 32.90
CA VAL A 56 -18.00 -25.81 31.81
C VAL A 56 -17.93 -27.02 30.87
N VAL A 57 -18.55 -26.92 29.69
CA VAL A 57 -18.38 -27.93 28.65
C VAL A 57 -16.93 -27.84 28.14
N PRO A 58 -16.14 -28.93 28.17
CA PRO A 58 -14.79 -28.92 27.61
C PRO A 58 -14.87 -28.60 26.12
N THR A 59 -14.41 -27.42 25.73
CA THR A 59 -14.23 -27.06 24.32
C THR A 59 -12.81 -27.44 23.95
N THR A 60 -12.67 -28.56 23.25
CA THR A 60 -11.40 -28.92 22.62
C THR A 60 -11.06 -27.83 21.60
N PRO A 61 -9.91 -27.13 21.69
CA PRO A 61 -9.52 -26.14 20.71
C PRO A 61 -9.42 -26.81 19.35
N ALA A 62 -10.10 -26.25 18.34
CA ALA A 62 -9.97 -26.70 16.97
C ALA A 62 -8.50 -26.61 16.55
N PRO A 63 -7.97 -27.57 15.78
CA PRO A 63 -6.60 -27.49 15.29
C PRO A 63 -6.44 -26.18 14.51
N THR A 64 -5.49 -25.35 14.93
CA THR A 64 -5.07 -24.19 14.13
C THR A 64 -4.49 -24.73 12.83
N PRO A 65 -4.95 -24.28 11.65
CA PRO A 65 -4.41 -24.77 10.40
C PRO A 65 -2.91 -24.47 10.36
N THR A 66 -2.10 -25.50 10.14
CA THR A 66 -0.67 -25.33 9.89
C THR A 66 -0.52 -24.43 8.66
N PRO A 67 0.22 -23.31 8.73
CA PRO A 67 0.40 -22.44 7.57
C PRO A 67 1.07 -23.26 6.47
N VAL A 68 0.40 -23.37 5.33
CA VAL A 68 0.98 -24.01 4.15
C VAL A 68 2.08 -23.07 3.65
N LEU A 69 3.33 -23.54 3.69
CA LEU A 69 4.47 -22.76 3.21
C LEU A 69 4.34 -22.57 1.69
N ARG A 70 4.09 -21.32 1.28
CA ARG A 70 4.03 -20.94 -0.14
C ARG A 70 5.44 -20.90 -0.71
N VAL A 71 5.63 -21.51 -1.89
CA VAL A 71 6.86 -21.37 -2.67
C VAL A 71 6.77 -20.11 -3.54
N PRO A 72 7.70 -19.14 -3.42
CA PRO A 72 7.71 -17.96 -4.28
C PRO A 72 7.85 -18.29 -5.77
N LEU A 73 7.13 -17.54 -6.60
CA LEU A 73 7.17 -17.67 -8.05
C LEU A 73 8.07 -16.61 -8.68
N THR A 74 8.57 -16.91 -9.87
CA THR A 74 9.33 -15.95 -10.67
C THR A 74 8.69 -15.80 -12.03
N TYR A 75 8.43 -14.55 -12.40
CA TYR A 75 7.85 -14.16 -13.66
C TYR A 75 8.92 -13.54 -14.54
N LYS A 76 8.82 -13.73 -15.86
CA LYS A 76 9.65 -13.02 -16.85
C LYS A 76 8.75 -12.17 -17.73
N SER A 77 8.92 -10.86 -17.64
CA SER A 77 8.26 -9.86 -18.47
C SER A 77 9.18 -9.47 -19.63
N PHE A 78 8.79 -9.77 -20.85
CA PHE A 78 9.51 -9.37 -22.07
C PHE A 78 9.12 -7.94 -22.42
N VAL A 79 10.12 -7.11 -22.70
CA VAL A 79 9.97 -5.67 -22.90
C VAL A 79 10.59 -5.26 -24.22
N ASP A 80 9.89 -4.48 -25.04
CA ASP A 80 10.44 -3.90 -26.28
C ASP A 80 9.98 -2.46 -26.53
N GLN A 81 10.52 -1.84 -27.58
CA GLN A 81 10.26 -0.45 -27.97
C GLN A 81 8.87 -0.21 -28.59
N ASP A 82 8.24 -1.24 -29.13
CA ASP A 82 7.02 -1.10 -29.95
C ASP A 82 5.76 -1.34 -29.12
N TYR A 83 5.78 -2.36 -28.27
CA TYR A 83 4.65 -2.84 -27.48
C TYR A 83 4.85 -2.65 -25.98
N GLY A 84 6.06 -2.33 -25.53
CA GLY A 84 6.38 -2.19 -24.12
C GLY A 84 6.39 -3.55 -23.44
N PHE A 85 5.58 -3.75 -22.40
CA PHE A 85 5.50 -5.01 -21.64
C PHE A 85 4.69 -6.09 -22.36
N LYS A 86 5.19 -6.54 -23.51
CA LYS A 86 4.44 -7.30 -24.51
C LYS A 86 3.97 -8.68 -24.06
N ARG A 87 4.72 -9.35 -23.18
CA ARG A 87 4.44 -10.73 -22.76
C ARG A 87 5.01 -11.00 -21.37
N VAL A 88 4.29 -11.78 -20.58
CA VAL A 88 4.78 -12.34 -19.32
C VAL A 88 4.69 -13.86 -19.38
N ILE A 89 5.62 -14.55 -18.74
CA ILE A 89 5.55 -15.98 -18.42
C ILE A 89 5.91 -16.19 -16.94
N GLU A 90 5.42 -17.24 -16.31
CA GLU A 90 6.02 -17.79 -15.09
C GLU A 90 7.07 -18.84 -15.51
N ILE A 91 8.24 -18.84 -14.87
CA ILE A 91 9.41 -19.62 -15.33
C ILE A 91 9.15 -21.13 -15.37
N ASN A 92 8.27 -21.64 -14.50
CA ASN A 92 7.89 -23.05 -14.43
C ASN A 92 6.56 -23.32 -15.14
N TYR A 93 6.07 -22.39 -15.95
CA TYR A 93 4.82 -22.49 -16.71
C TYR A 93 3.59 -22.78 -15.86
N ARG A 94 3.59 -22.34 -14.59
CA ARG A 94 2.40 -22.41 -13.73
C ARG A 94 1.34 -21.45 -14.24
N PRO A 95 0.04 -21.75 -14.09
CA PRO A 95 -1.02 -20.82 -14.44
C PRO A 95 -0.93 -19.52 -13.62
N PHE A 96 -1.16 -18.38 -14.29
CA PHE A 96 -1.17 -17.06 -13.68
C PHE A 96 -2.10 -16.12 -14.46
N VAL A 97 -2.39 -14.95 -13.89
CA VAL A 97 -3.26 -13.95 -14.51
C VAL A 97 -2.41 -12.76 -14.97
N TYR A 98 -2.32 -12.57 -16.28
CA TYR A 98 -1.77 -11.37 -16.91
C TYR A 98 -2.72 -10.86 -17.98
N GLN A 99 -3.42 -9.76 -17.70
CA GLN A 99 -4.45 -9.22 -18.57
C GLN A 99 -4.36 -7.70 -18.60
N ASN A 100 -4.46 -7.11 -19.79
CA ASN A 100 -4.39 -5.65 -19.97
C ASN A 100 -3.20 -5.00 -19.21
N LEU A 101 -2.01 -5.60 -19.37
CA LEU A 101 -0.76 -5.19 -18.71
C LEU A 101 -0.79 -5.22 -17.18
N THR A 102 -1.75 -5.92 -16.58
CA THR A 102 -1.85 -6.12 -15.14
C THR A 102 -1.43 -7.54 -14.79
N LEU A 103 -0.40 -7.68 -13.98
CA LEU A 103 0.10 -8.96 -13.46
C LEU A 103 -0.28 -9.10 -11.99
N ASN A 104 -0.95 -10.20 -11.65
CA ASN A 104 -1.26 -10.54 -10.27
C ASN A 104 -0.22 -11.53 -9.73
N ILE A 105 0.44 -11.17 -8.63
CA ILE A 105 1.44 -11.97 -7.92
C ILE A 105 1.13 -11.99 -6.42
N SER A 106 1.88 -12.75 -5.63
CA SER A 106 1.84 -12.65 -4.17
C SER A 106 3.14 -12.07 -3.62
N ALA A 107 3.08 -11.58 -2.38
CA ALA A 107 4.26 -11.15 -1.65
C ALA A 107 5.31 -12.29 -1.59
N GLY A 108 6.56 -11.92 -1.82
CA GLY A 108 7.70 -12.81 -2.00
C GLY A 108 8.01 -13.17 -3.46
N ASP A 109 7.10 -12.95 -4.41
CA ASP A 109 7.36 -13.24 -5.82
C ASP A 109 8.35 -12.27 -6.46
N SER A 110 9.00 -12.74 -7.52
CA SER A 110 9.97 -11.95 -8.28
C SER A 110 9.55 -11.75 -9.73
N ILE A 111 9.90 -10.60 -10.30
CA ILE A 111 9.74 -10.33 -11.73
C ILE A 111 11.11 -10.05 -12.31
N ILE A 112 11.38 -10.65 -13.47
CA ILE A 112 12.53 -10.40 -14.32
C ILE A 112 12.01 -9.64 -15.55
N TRP A 113 12.38 -8.38 -15.71
CA TRP A 113 12.17 -7.65 -16.97
C TRP A 113 13.35 -7.93 -17.89
N ALA A 114 13.06 -8.51 -19.06
CA ALA A 114 14.06 -8.85 -20.05
C ALA A 114 13.87 -8.01 -21.31
N ASN A 115 14.96 -7.42 -21.78
CA ASN A 115 14.98 -6.68 -23.02
C ASN A 115 14.85 -7.67 -24.19
N ASP A 116 13.73 -7.56 -24.91
CA ASP A 116 13.39 -8.35 -26.09
C ASP A 116 13.16 -7.43 -27.30
N ALA A 117 13.81 -6.27 -27.27
CA ALA A 117 13.90 -5.28 -28.33
C ALA A 117 14.96 -5.66 -29.37
N ASN A 118 15.14 -4.77 -30.35
CA ASN A 118 16.24 -4.86 -31.29
C ASN A 118 17.61 -4.85 -30.56
N PRO A 119 18.68 -5.42 -31.14
CA PRO A 119 19.96 -5.64 -30.44
C PRO A 119 20.58 -4.41 -29.76
N ASP A 120 20.48 -3.26 -30.40
CA ASP A 120 21.07 -1.99 -29.91
C ASP A 120 20.11 -1.13 -29.09
N GLU A 121 18.91 -1.63 -28.83
CA GLU A 121 17.87 -0.85 -28.18
C GLU A 121 18.03 -0.87 -26.66
N LYS A 122 18.10 0.32 -26.07
CA LYS A 122 18.32 0.50 -24.63
C LYS A 122 17.00 0.79 -23.95
N LEU A 123 16.65 -0.05 -22.97
CA LEU A 123 15.44 0.12 -22.16
C LEU A 123 15.82 0.34 -20.70
N THR A 124 15.22 1.34 -20.04
CA THR A 124 15.36 1.55 -18.60
C THR A 124 14.01 1.30 -17.93
N ILE A 125 13.97 0.29 -17.06
CA ILE A 125 12.76 -0.08 -16.31
C ILE A 125 12.65 0.81 -15.07
N ILE A 126 11.55 1.52 -14.91
CA ILE A 126 11.33 2.44 -13.78
C ILE A 126 10.11 2.01 -12.98
N SER A 127 10.27 1.95 -11.66
CA SER A 127 9.15 1.89 -10.73
C SER A 127 8.60 3.29 -10.44
N GLU A 128 7.29 3.47 -10.55
CA GLU A 128 6.61 4.69 -10.10
C GLU A 128 6.76 4.93 -8.60
N GLN A 129 6.93 3.87 -7.81
CA GLN A 129 7.12 3.92 -6.36
C GLN A 129 8.58 4.10 -5.96
N GLY A 130 9.51 4.22 -6.91
CA GLY A 130 10.94 4.40 -6.63
C GLY A 130 11.58 3.19 -5.95
N LEU A 131 11.07 1.98 -6.21
CA LEU A 131 11.56 0.74 -5.58
C LEU A 131 13.02 0.39 -5.89
N TRP A 132 13.57 0.95 -6.97
CA TRP A 132 14.96 0.77 -7.37
C TRP A 132 15.50 2.03 -8.02
N ASN A 133 16.83 2.13 -8.09
CA ASN A 133 17.50 3.21 -8.80
C ASN A 133 17.37 3.01 -10.32
N ASN A 134 17.23 4.10 -11.08
CA ASN A 134 17.16 4.02 -12.54
C ASN A 134 18.45 3.47 -13.17
N THR A 135 19.61 3.59 -12.51
CA THR A 135 20.88 3.07 -13.02
C THR A 135 21.01 1.56 -12.88
N SER A 136 20.32 0.94 -11.90
CA SER A 136 20.35 -0.53 -11.70
C SER A 136 19.43 -1.28 -12.66
N ALA A 137 18.53 -0.58 -13.34
CA ALA A 137 17.52 -1.18 -14.21
C ALA A 137 17.66 -0.77 -15.70
N ILE A 138 18.89 -0.44 -16.12
CA ILE A 138 19.25 -0.17 -17.52
C ILE A 138 19.56 -1.49 -18.21
N LEU A 139 18.81 -1.81 -19.25
CA LEU A 139 18.98 -2.95 -20.14
C LEU A 139 19.56 -2.44 -21.46
N ARG A 140 20.89 -2.39 -21.56
CA ARG A 140 21.62 -1.72 -22.65
C ARG A 140 21.50 -2.41 -24.00
N TRP A 141 21.33 -3.72 -23.99
CA TRP A 141 21.33 -4.57 -25.18
C TRP A 141 20.19 -5.58 -25.07
N ASN A 142 19.82 -6.19 -26.19
CA ASN A 142 18.87 -7.30 -26.18
C ASN A 142 19.36 -8.44 -25.26
N TYR A 143 18.39 -9.14 -24.67
CA TYR A 143 18.54 -10.22 -23.68
C TYR A 143 19.10 -9.81 -22.30
N GLN A 144 19.48 -8.54 -22.08
CA GLN A 144 19.76 -8.06 -20.73
C GLN A 144 18.49 -8.07 -19.88
N TYR A 145 18.66 -8.24 -18.58
CA TYR A 145 17.54 -8.29 -17.65
C TYR A 145 17.83 -7.60 -16.33
N PHE A 146 16.75 -7.18 -15.68
CA PHE A 146 16.72 -6.64 -14.33
C PHE A 146 15.64 -7.39 -13.55
N ASN A 147 15.89 -7.70 -12.28
CA ASN A 147 14.93 -8.41 -11.45
C ASN A 147 14.63 -7.66 -10.16
N TYR A 148 13.41 -7.85 -9.66
CA TYR A 148 12.99 -7.32 -8.36
C TYR A 148 12.02 -8.29 -7.66
N THR A 149 12.16 -8.40 -6.35
CA THR A 149 11.29 -9.21 -5.48
C THR A 149 10.34 -8.31 -4.71
N PHE A 150 9.04 -8.54 -4.88
CA PHE A 150 7.99 -7.76 -4.22
C PHE A 150 7.62 -8.39 -2.89
N THR A 151 8.07 -7.80 -1.77
CA THR A 151 7.79 -8.34 -0.42
C THR A 151 6.61 -7.70 0.28
N GLN A 152 6.15 -6.54 -0.20
CA GLN A 152 5.05 -5.79 0.39
C GLN A 152 3.81 -5.89 -0.51
N PRO A 153 2.62 -6.16 0.05
CA PRO A 153 1.37 -6.08 -0.70
C PRO A 153 1.12 -4.67 -1.19
N GLY A 154 0.48 -4.55 -2.36
CA GLY A 154 0.20 -3.25 -2.95
C GLY A 154 -0.01 -3.31 -4.45
N THR A 155 -0.25 -2.14 -5.04
CA THR A 155 -0.28 -1.97 -6.50
C THR A 155 0.89 -1.10 -6.92
N TYR A 156 1.69 -1.62 -7.85
CA TYR A 156 2.89 -0.96 -8.35
C TYR A 156 2.75 -0.66 -9.83
N GLY A 157 3.29 0.48 -10.24
CA GLY A 157 3.37 0.87 -11.64
C GLY A 157 4.81 0.78 -12.13
N VAL A 158 4.98 0.20 -13.31
CA VAL A 158 6.29 0.06 -13.96
C VAL A 158 6.20 0.59 -15.37
N TYR A 159 7.15 1.42 -15.78
CA TYR A 159 7.20 2.02 -17.11
C TYR A 159 8.61 1.99 -17.70
N ILE A 160 8.68 2.24 -19.02
CA ILE A 160 9.93 2.27 -19.77
C ILE A 160 10.30 3.74 -19.99
N LYS A 161 11.45 4.16 -19.48
CA LYS A 161 11.86 5.57 -19.48
C LYS A 161 11.95 6.15 -20.89
N GLU A 162 12.50 5.40 -21.83
CA GLU A 162 12.75 5.82 -23.22
C GLU A 162 11.45 5.96 -24.02
N TYR A 163 10.38 5.27 -23.61
CA TYR A 163 9.11 5.19 -24.33
C TYR A 163 7.92 5.57 -23.44
N PRO A 164 7.83 6.84 -22.96
CA PRO A 164 6.83 7.27 -21.97
C PRO A 164 5.39 7.28 -22.48
N ARG A 165 5.17 7.10 -23.79
CA ARG A 165 3.83 6.98 -24.39
C ARG A 165 3.28 5.55 -24.35
N LEU A 166 4.14 4.56 -24.14
CA LEU A 166 3.71 3.17 -23.99
C LEU A 166 3.00 3.02 -22.65
N LYS A 167 2.03 2.10 -22.62
CA LYS A 167 1.26 1.84 -21.41
C LYS A 167 2.15 1.23 -20.33
N HIS A 168 1.92 1.64 -19.10
CA HIS A 168 2.61 1.11 -17.94
C HIS A 168 2.11 -0.30 -17.61
N GLN A 169 3.00 -1.14 -17.08
CA GLN A 169 2.61 -2.41 -16.48
C GLN A 169 2.19 -2.16 -15.03
N ARG A 170 1.06 -2.77 -14.63
CA ARG A 170 0.58 -2.77 -13.26
C ARG A 170 0.90 -4.11 -12.60
N ILE A 171 1.49 -4.07 -11.42
CA ILE A 171 1.76 -5.27 -10.61
C ILE A 171 0.89 -5.21 -9.37
N ILE A 172 -0.02 -6.17 -9.21
CA ILE A 172 -0.84 -6.31 -8.00
C ILE A 172 -0.21 -7.40 -7.15
N VAL A 173 0.28 -7.02 -5.97
CA VAL A 173 0.92 -7.91 -5.01
C VAL A 173 -0.08 -8.20 -3.91
N ASN A 174 -0.54 -9.45 -3.88
CA ASN A 174 -1.44 -9.96 -2.85
C ASN A 174 -0.66 -10.39 -1.60
N PRO A 175 -1.27 -10.36 -0.40
CA PRO A 175 -0.66 -10.90 0.81
C PRO A 175 -0.36 -12.41 0.70
#